data_AF-A0A7C1BL79-F1
#
_entry.id   AF-A0A7C1BL79-F1
#
_cell.length_a   1.000
_cell.length_b   1.000
_cell.length_c   1.000
_cell.angle_alpha   90.00
_cell.angle_beta   90.00
_cell.angle_gamma   90.00
#
_symmetry.space_group_name_H-M   'P 1'
#
loop_
_entity.id
_entity.type
_entity.pdbx_description
1 polymer ?
#
loop_
_entity_poly.entity_id
_entity_poly.type
_entity_poly.pdbx_seq_one_letter_code
_entity_poly.pdbx_strand_id
1 'polypeptide(L)' 'MGAYIAYLGAAIGVGIIILGAGIGIGLIGRGAVEGIARQPEALDGIRTTMILAAALIEGLAFLGIITCLLIVLLK' A
#
# COMPACT_ATOMS: atom_id res chain seq x y z
N MET A 1 -28.97 -13.56 1.87
CA MET A 1 -27.69 -14.23 2.20
C MET A 1 -26.51 -13.65 1.40
N GLY A 2 -26.63 -13.48 0.07
CA GLY A 2 -25.50 -13.05 -0.79
C GLY A 2 -24.87 -11.69 -0.46
N ALA A 3 -25.66 -10.66 -0.15
CA ALA A 3 -25.15 -9.31 0.16
C ALA A 3 -24.27 -9.27 1.43
N TYR A 4 -24.69 -9.94 2.50
CA TYR A 4 -23.93 -9.99 3.75
C TYR A 4 -22.55 -10.65 3.59
N ILE A 5 -22.48 -11.72 2.79
CA ILE A 5 -21.20 -12.39 2.49
C ILE A 5 -20.29 -11.47 1.67
N ALA A 6 -20.85 -10.71 0.72
CA ALA A 6 -20.10 -9.74 -0.08
C ALA A 6 -19.52 -8.61 0.78
N TYR A 7 -20.31 -8.07 1.72
CA TYR A 7 -19.84 -7.02 2.64
C TYR A 7 -18.75 -7.53 3.59
N LEU A 8 -18.91 -8.73 4.14
CA LEU A 8 -17.88 -9.35 4.98
C LEU A 8 -16.58 -9.56 4.19
N GLY A 9 -16.68 -10.08 2.96
CA GLY A 9 -15.53 -10.27 2.08
C GLY A 9 -14.82 -8.95 1.74
N ALA A 10 -15.58 -7.89 1.45
CA ALA A 10 -15.01 -6.56 1.19
C ALA A 10 -14.31 -5.97 2.42
N ALA A 11 -14.89 -6.11 3.62
CA ALA A 11 -14.30 -5.62 4.86
C ALA A 11 -12.98 -6.34 5.20
N ILE A 12 -12.95 -7.68 5.05
CA ILE A 12 -11.72 -8.46 5.25
C ILE A 12 -10.68 -8.09 4.19
N GLY A 13 -11.10 -7.98 2.92
CA GLY A 13 -10.23 -7.62 1.81
C GLY A 13 -9.53 -6.28 2.03
N VAL A 14 -10.29 -5.23 2.41
CA VAL A 14 -9.73 -3.90 2.66
C VAL A 14 -8.72 -3.93 3.81
N GLY A 15 -8.98 -4.71 4.87
CA GLY A 15 -8.07 -4.87 5.99
C GLY A 15 -6.73 -5.49 5.57
N ILE A 16 -6.77 -6.54 4.75
CA ILE A 16 -5.56 -7.19 4.23
C ILE A 16 -4.77 -6.24 3.32
N ILE A 17 -5.47 -5.50 2.44
CA ILE A 17 -4.83 -4.53 1.54
C ILE A 17 -4.09 -3.45 2.34
N ILE A 18 -4.74 -2.85 3.34
CA ILE A 18 -4.14 -1.80 4.17
C ILE A 18 -2.95 -2.34 4.96
N LEU A 19 -3.04 -3.56 5.51
CA LEU A 19 -1.93 -4.19 6.22
C LEU A 19 -0.73 -4.43 5.28
N GLY A 20 -0.97 -4.96 4.09
CA GLY A 20 0.08 -5.19 3.09
C GLY A 20 0.74 -3.89 2.64
N ALA A 21 -0.05 -2.86 2.33
CA ALA A 21 0.44 -1.55 1.95
C ALA A 21 1.26 -0.90 3.07
N GLY A 22 0.75 -0.92 4.31
CA GLY A 22 1.42 -0.36 5.49
C GLY A 22 2.76 -1.02 5.80
N ILE A 23 2.83 -2.36 5.69
CA ILE A 23 4.09 -3.09 5.84
C ILE A 23 5.06 -2.73 4.71
N GLY A 24 4.59 -2.74 3.46
CA GLY A 24 5.40 -2.44 2.30
C GLY A 24 6.02 -1.04 2.35
N ILE A 25 5.21 -0.01 2.62
CA ILE A 25 5.70 1.37 2.71
C ILE A 25 6.66 1.56 3.90
N GLY A 26 6.39 0.89 5.03
CA GLY A 26 7.28 0.92 6.20
C GLY A 26 8.67 0.34 5.89
N LEU A 27 8.72 -0.76 5.14
CA LEU A 27 10.00 -1.38 4.71
C LEU A 27 10.75 -0.49 3.73
N ILE A 28 10.05 0.13 2.77
CA ILE A 28 10.63 1.10 1.83
C ILE A 28 11.25 2.28 2.60
N GLY A 29 10.48 2.88 3.52
CA GLY A 29 10.94 4.00 4.34
C GLY A 29 12.15 3.64 5.19
N ARG A 30 12.12 2.47 5.84
CA ARG A 30 13.26 1.98 6.64
C ARG A 30 14.52 1.82 5.79
N GLY A 31 14.41 1.14 4.64
CA GLY A 31 15.55 0.95 3.73
C GLY A 31 16.12 2.27 3.20
N ALA A 32 15.26 3.24 2.91
CA ALA A 32 15.69 4.55 2.47
C ALA A 32 16.44 5.32 3.57
N VAL A 33 15.91 5.36 4.80
CA VAL A 33 16.57 6.05 5.92
C VAL A 33 17.90 5.40 6.28
N GLU A 34 17.96 4.06 6.35
CA GLU A 34 19.21 3.32 6.59
C GLU A 34 20.23 3.56 5.46
N GLY A 35 19.78 3.60 4.21
CA GLY A 35 20.62 3.90 3.05
C GLY A 35 21.20 5.31 3.11
N ILE A 36 20.36 6.32 3.38
CA ILE A 36 20.79 7.72 3.51
C ILE A 36 21.77 7.90 4.68
N ALA A 37 21.53 7.22 5.80
CA ALA A 37 22.42 7.27 6.96
C ALA A 37 23.83 6.70 6.64
N ARG A 38 23.93 5.72 5.75
CA ARG A 38 25.21 5.13 5.31
C ARG A 38 25.90 5.95 4.20
N GLN A 39 25.12 6.56 3.32
CA GLN A 39 25.61 7.32 2.16
C GLN A 39 24.80 8.61 1.99
N PRO A 40 25.12 9.67 2.75
CA PRO A 40 24.39 10.94 2.68
C PRO A 40 24.47 11.61 1.31
N GLU A 41 25.55 11.39 0.56
CA GLU A 41 25.76 11.95 -0.78
C GLU A 41 24.78 11.38 -1.82
N ALA A 42 24.19 10.20 -1.55
CA ALA A 42 23.23 9.54 -2.42
C ALA A 42 21.75 9.90 -2.11
N LEU A 43 21.51 10.90 -1.25
CA LEU A 43 20.18 11.24 -0.73
C LEU A 43 19.13 11.41 -1.84
N ASP A 44 19.43 12.20 -2.87
CA ASP A 44 18.45 12.49 -3.93
C ASP A 44 18.09 11.24 -4.75
N GLY A 45 19.08 10.37 -5.01
CA GLY A 45 18.88 9.11 -5.71
C GLY A 45 18.05 8.12 -4.89
N ILE A 46 18.36 8.00 -3.60
CA ILE A 46 17.60 7.12 -2.67
C ILE A 46 16.18 7.65 -2.51
N ARG A 47 15.99 8.95 -2.31
CA ARG A 47 14.66 9.57 -2.16
C ARG A 47 13.80 9.38 -3.41
N THR A 48 14.38 9.55 -4.60
CA THR A 48 13.66 9.33 -5.87
C THR A 48 13.20 7.89 -6.00
N THR A 49 14.08 6.94 -5.72
CA THR A 49 13.77 5.50 -5.77
C THR A 49 12.73 5.11 -4.73
N MET A 50 12.85 5.65 -3.51
CA MET A 50 11.88 5.45 -2.42
C MET A 50 10.48 5.94 -2.82
N ILE A 51 10.37 7.15 -3.38
CA ILE A 51 9.08 7.72 -3.80
C ILE A 51 8.48 6.89 -4.94
N LEU A 52 9.28 6.47 -5.92
CA LEU A 52 8.80 5.60 -7.00
C LEU A 52 8.25 4.28 -6.45
N ALA A 53 8.99 3.61 -5.58
CA ALA A 53 8.55 2.37 -4.95
C ALA A 53 7.28 2.57 -4.09
N ALA A 54 7.22 3.66 -3.32
CA ALA A 54 6.06 4.04 -2.53
C ALA A 54 4.82 4.25 -3.42
N ALA A 55 4.97 4.98 -4.51
CA ALA A 55 3.88 5.26 -5.46
C ALA A 55 3.35 3.97 -6.11
N LEU A 56 4.21 3.00 -6.42
CA LEU A 56 3.79 1.71 -6.98
C LEU A 56 2.98 0.89 -5.96
N ILE A 57 3.39 0.86 -4.69
CA ILE A 57 2.62 0.18 -3.63
C ILE A 57 1.28 0.87 -3.41
N GLU A 58 1.27 2.19 -3.30
CA GLU A 58 0.04 2.97 -3.12
C GLU A 58 -0.93 2.80 -4.30
N GLY A 59 -0.42 2.75 -5.53
CA GLY A 59 -1.25 2.48 -6.72
C GLY A 59 -1.99 1.15 -6.64
N LEU A 60 -1.30 0.07 -6.23
CA LEU A 60 -1.92 -1.24 -6.05
C LEU A 60 -2.90 -1.28 -4.87
N ALA A 61 -2.52 -0.66 -3.75
CA ALA A 61 -3.38 -0.56 -2.57
C ALA A 61 -4.67 0.19 -2.89
N PHE A 62 -4.57 1.31 -3.59
CA PHE A 62 -5.70 2.11 -4.02
C PHE A 62 -6.65 1.32 -4.94
N LEU A 63 -6.11 0.63 -5.95
CA LEU A 63 -6.92 -0.22 -6.83
C LEU A 63 -7.67 -1.32 -6.05
N GLY A 64 -7.02 -1.93 -5.05
CA GLY A 64 -7.63 -2.90 -4.17
C GLY A 64 -8.78 -2.31 -3.34
N ILE A 65 -8.55 -1.17 -2.69
CA ILE A 65 -9.55 -0.49 -1.86
C ILE A 65 -10.76 -0.07 -2.70
N ILE A 66 -10.52 0.48 -3.89
CA ILE A 66 -11.59 0.83 -4.84
C ILE A 66 -12.39 -0.41 -5.24
N THR A 67 -11.74 -1.54 -5.48
CA THR A 67 -12.43 -2.79 -5.79
C THR A 67 -13.32 -3.24 -4.63
N CYS A 68 -12.83 -3.20 -3.38
CA CYS A 68 -13.65 -3.50 -2.20
C CYS A 68 -14.83 -2.53 -2.04
N LEU A 69 -14.61 -1.24 -2.28
CA LEU A 69 -15.66 -0.23 -2.26
C LEU A 69 -16.74 -0.51 -3.31
N LEU A 70 -16.35 -0.84 -4.55
CA LEU A 70 -17.28 -1.17 -5.63
C LEU A 70 -18.09 -2.42 -5.30
N ILE A 71 -17.49 -3.43 -4.65
CA ILE A 71 -18.23 -4.61 -4.17
C ILE A 71 -19.31 -4.19 -3.16
N VAL A 72 -19.04 -3.24 -2.26
CA VAL A 72 -20.04 -2.76 -1.30
C VAL A 72 -21.14 -1.95 -1.98
N LEU A 73 -20.80 -1.11 -2.96
CA LEU A 73 -21.78 -0.22 -3.61
C LEU A 73 -22.66 -0.90 -4.65
N LEU A 74 -22.17 -1.97 -5.29
CA LEU A 74 -22.82 -2.61 -6.44
C LEU A 74 -23.49 -3.96 -6.10
N LYS A 75 -23.46 -4.40 -4.84
CA LYS A 75 -23.99 -5.70 -4.41
C LYS A 75 -25.26 -5.62 -3.59
#